data_AF-A0A920ADP8-F1
#
_entry.id   AF-A0A920ADP8-F1
#
_cell.length_a   1.000
_cell.length_b   1.000
_cell.length_c   1.000
_cell.angle_alpha   90.00
_cell.angle_beta   90.00
_cell.angle_gamma   90.00
#
_symmetry.space_group_name_H-M   'P 1'
#
loop_
_entity.id
_entity.type
_entity.pdbx_description
1 polymer ?
#
loop_
_entity_poly.entity_id
_entity_poly.type
_entity_poly.pdbx_seq_one_letter_code
_entity_poly.pdbx_strand_id
1 'polypeptide(L)'
;MYRLFVFILLVVFFSCNQKAEKKPKHLLSDIQMIDALTEIHLLESAVKLNLIEGLKNDSLNIRDYYEALFDTKPYSYKEFQESFTYFTKSPSQMEVFLDSVLIRVQLMELEN
;
A
#
# COMPACT_ATOMS: atom_id res chain seq x y z
N MET A 1 25.82 40.89 8.20
CA MET A 1 25.01 39.72 8.60
C MET A 1 23.83 39.43 7.66
N TYR A 2 23.19 40.44 7.04
CA TYR A 2 22.07 40.21 6.08
C TYR A 2 22.44 39.38 4.83
N ARG A 3 23.69 39.48 4.36
CA ARG A 3 24.18 38.75 3.17
C ARG A 3 24.16 37.22 3.33
N LEU A 4 24.32 36.71 4.55
CA LEU A 4 24.25 35.27 4.87
C LEU A 4 22.81 34.77 4.90
N PHE A 5 21.88 35.62 5.33
CA PHE A 5 20.45 35.30 5.40
C PHE A 5 19.83 35.09 4.01
N VAL A 6 20.28 35.87 3.02
CA VAL A 6 19.85 35.74 1.61
C VAL A 6 20.31 34.42 1.00
N PHE A 7 21.50 33.93 1.36
CA PHE A 7 22.02 32.65 0.88
C PHE A 7 21.25 31.45 1.42
N ILE A 8 20.83 31.50 2.70
CA ILE A 8 20.00 30.45 3.32
C ILE A 8 18.61 30.40 2.69
N LEU A 9 18.02 31.55 2.37
CA LEU A 9 16.71 31.64 1.73
C LEU A 9 16.69 31.00 0.33
N LEU A 10 17.79 31.11 -0.43
CA LEU A 10 17.91 30.59 -1.79
C LEU A 10 18.00 29.06 -1.88
N VAL A 11 18.53 28.38 -0.85
CA VAL A 11 18.69 26.92 -0.85
C VAL A 11 17.36 26.18 -0.62
N VAL A 12 16.39 26.83 0.04
CA VAL A 12 15.07 26.23 0.33
C VAL A 12 14.24 26.01 -0.94
N PHE A 13 14.45 26.79 -1.99
CA PHE A 13 13.66 26.72 -3.23
C PHE A 13 14.07 25.61 -4.20
N PHE A 14 15.24 24.98 -4.03
CA PHE A 14 15.72 23.92 -4.95
C PHE A 14 15.44 22.49 -4.48
N SER A 15 14.75 22.29 -3.35
CA SER A 15 14.51 20.95 -2.78
C SER A 15 13.39 20.16 -3.48
N CYS A 16 12.54 20.79 -4.30
CA CYS A 16 11.47 20.07 -4.98
C CYS A 16 11.89 19.65 -6.39
N ASN A 17 12.82 18.71 -6.48
CA ASN A 17 13.11 18.01 -7.72
C ASN A 17 12.19 16.78 -7.79
N GLN A 18 10.96 16.96 -8.28
CA GLN A 18 10.12 15.83 -8.68
C GLN A 18 10.78 15.16 -9.88
N LYS A 19 11.62 14.17 -9.60
CA LYS A 19 12.03 13.21 -10.64
C LYS A 19 10.74 12.64 -11.23
N ALA A 20 10.58 12.76 -12.55
CA ALA A 20 9.51 12.11 -13.28
C ALA A 20 9.68 10.59 -13.08
N GLU A 21 9.02 10.06 -12.06
CA GLU A 21 9.12 8.66 -11.68
C GLU A 21 8.37 7.84 -12.73
N LYS A 22 9.08 6.87 -13.31
CA LYS A 22 8.54 6.06 -14.39
C LYS A 22 7.32 5.30 -13.89
N LYS A 23 6.20 5.40 -14.62
CA LYS A 23 5.03 4.54 -14.41
C LYS A 23 5.51 3.08 -14.39
N PRO A 24 5.10 2.25 -13.40
CA PRO A 24 5.43 0.84 -13.37
C PRO A 24 5.01 0.16 -14.68
N LYS A 25 5.77 -0.85 -15.12
CA LYS A 25 5.47 -1.57 -16.37
C LYS A 25 4.14 -2.33 -16.28
N HIS A 26 3.85 -2.90 -15.11
CA HIS A 26 2.61 -3.59 -14.82
C HIS A 26 1.94 -2.93 -13.62
N LEU A 27 1.08 -1.95 -13.93
CA LEU A 27 0.26 -1.30 -12.93
C LEU A 27 -1.01 -2.13 -12.72
N LEU A 28 -1.32 -2.48 -11.47
CA LEU A 28 -2.59 -3.11 -11.12
C LEU A 28 -3.75 -2.23 -11.57
N SER A 29 -4.83 -2.85 -12.05
CA SER A 29 -6.10 -2.15 -12.23
C SER A 29 -6.70 -1.77 -10.88
N ASP A 30 -7.61 -0.79 -10.89
CA ASP A 30 -8.30 -0.31 -9.68
C ASP A 30 -8.98 -1.46 -8.92
N ILE A 31 -9.66 -2.38 -9.63
CA ILE A 31 -10.30 -3.55 -9.01
C ILE A 31 -9.26 -4.47 -8.36
N GLN A 32 -8.16 -4.77 -9.05
CA GLN A 32 -7.07 -5.59 -8.49
C GLN A 32 -6.42 -4.94 -7.26
N MET A 33 -6.29 -3.61 -7.27
CA MET A 33 -5.76 -2.87 -6.12
C MET A 33 -6.71 -2.93 -4.93
N ILE A 34 -8.01 -2.72 -5.14
CA ILE A 34 -9.04 -2.85 -4.11
C ILE A 34 -9.08 -4.29 -3.56
N ASP A 35 -9.04 -5.31 -4.42
CA ASP A 35 -9.00 -6.72 -4.02
C ASP A 35 -7.77 -6.99 -3.12
N ALA A 36 -6.57 -6.60 -3.58
CA ALA A 36 -5.33 -6.81 -2.84
C ALA A 36 -5.32 -6.08 -1.48
N LEU A 37 -5.78 -4.83 -1.44
CA LEU A 37 -5.87 -4.06 -0.19
C LEU A 37 -6.88 -4.68 0.79
N THR A 38 -7.99 -5.22 0.28
CA THR A 38 -8.99 -5.92 1.10
C THR A 38 -8.38 -7.15 1.76
N GLU A 39 -7.69 -7.99 1.00
CA GLU A 39 -7.07 -9.21 1.53
C GLU A 39 -5.93 -8.91 2.52
N ILE A 40 -5.10 -7.90 2.23
CA ILE A 40 -4.08 -7.44 3.18
C ILE A 40 -4.75 -6.95 4.47
N HIS A 41 -5.82 -6.16 4.38
CA HIS A 41 -6.51 -5.64 5.55
C HIS A 41 -7.08 -6.77 6.42
N LEU A 42 -7.65 -7.80 5.80
CA LEU A 42 -8.15 -8.99 6.50
C LEU A 42 -7.01 -9.77 7.16
N LEU A 43 -5.89 -9.97 6.45
CA LEU A 43 -4.70 -10.63 6.98
C LEU A 43 -4.18 -9.87 8.21
N GLU A 44 -3.94 -8.57 8.10
CA GLU A 44 -3.46 -7.73 9.21
C GLU A 44 -4.44 -7.71 10.39
N SER A 45 -5.74 -7.72 10.12
CA SER A 45 -6.76 -7.81 11.17
C SER A 45 -6.70 -9.16 11.90
N ALA A 46 -6.54 -10.26 11.17
CA ALA A 46 -6.36 -11.59 11.75
C ALA A 46 -5.07 -11.69 12.58
N VAL A 47 -3.97 -11.08 12.12
CA VAL A 47 -2.73 -10.94 12.87
C VAL A 47 -2.97 -10.20 14.18
N LYS A 48 -3.61 -9.02 14.10
CA LYS A 48 -3.89 -8.16 15.27
C LYS A 48 -4.76 -8.85 16.31
N LEU A 49 -5.69 -9.70 15.86
CA LEU A 49 -6.56 -10.51 16.72
C LEU A 49 -5.90 -11.82 17.20
N ASN A 50 -4.62 -12.06 16.85
CA ASN A 50 -3.87 -13.28 17.17
C ASN A 50 -4.54 -14.57 16.66
N LEU A 51 -5.20 -14.50 15.50
CA LEU A 51 -5.91 -15.63 14.88
C LEU A 51 -4.98 -16.51 14.01
N ILE A 52 -3.73 -16.10 13.81
CA ILE A 52 -2.76 -16.79 12.94
C ILE A 52 -1.75 -17.55 13.79
N GLU A 53 -1.95 -18.86 13.92
CA GLU A 53 -1.14 -19.72 14.78
C GLU A 53 0.35 -19.75 14.40
N GLY A 54 0.66 -19.75 13.10
CA GLY A 54 2.05 -19.81 12.62
C GLY A 54 2.87 -18.56 12.97
N LEU A 55 2.22 -17.42 13.21
CA LEU A 55 2.87 -16.22 13.73
C LEU A 55 3.00 -16.25 15.26
N LYS A 56 2.04 -16.88 15.94
CA LYS A 56 2.02 -16.99 17.41
C LYS A 56 3.14 -17.88 17.95
N ASN A 57 3.52 -18.90 17.19
CA ASN A 57 4.56 -19.87 17.56
C ASN A 57 5.92 -19.62 16.89
N ASP A 58 6.11 -18.44 16.28
CA ASP A 58 7.31 -18.04 15.53
C ASP A 58 7.75 -19.04 14.43
N SER A 59 6.85 -19.90 13.95
CA SER A 59 7.16 -20.89 12.91
C SER A 59 7.18 -20.27 11.50
N LEU A 60 6.47 -19.16 11.31
CA LEU A 60 6.36 -18.43 10.05
C LEU A 60 6.51 -16.93 10.31
N ASN A 61 6.98 -16.19 9.30
CA ASN A 61 7.03 -14.74 9.30
C ASN A 61 5.78 -14.16 8.64
N ILE A 62 5.33 -12.96 9.04
CA ILE A 62 4.22 -12.25 8.38
C ILE A 62 4.45 -12.07 6.87
N ARG A 63 5.71 -11.95 6.47
CA ARG A 63 6.12 -11.91 5.07
C ARG A 63 5.70 -13.16 4.29
N ASP A 64 5.78 -14.34 4.90
CA ASP A 64 5.41 -15.60 4.24
C ASP A 64 3.91 -15.61 3.92
N TYR A 65 3.08 -15.04 4.81
CA TYR A 65 1.65 -14.87 4.56
C TYR A 65 1.37 -13.84 3.48
N TYR A 66 2.12 -12.75 3.44
CA TYR A 66 2.01 -11.81 2.32
C TYR A 66 2.38 -12.50 1.01
N GLU A 67 3.50 -13.21 0.91
CA GLU A 67 3.87 -13.91 -0.32
C GLU A 67 2.78 -14.91 -0.74
N ALA A 68 2.28 -15.73 0.18
CA ALA A 68 1.21 -16.70 -0.06
C ALA A 68 -0.11 -16.06 -0.54
N LEU A 69 -0.45 -14.85 -0.08
CA LEU A 69 -1.65 -14.12 -0.49
C LEU A 69 -1.65 -13.79 -1.99
N PHE A 70 -0.46 -13.56 -2.56
CA PHE A 70 -0.32 -13.21 -3.99
C PHE A 70 -0.05 -14.43 -4.90
N ASP A 71 0.21 -15.62 -4.36
CA ASP A 71 0.48 -16.83 -5.17
C ASP A 71 -0.67 -17.23 -6.09
N THR A 72 -1.90 -16.88 -5.71
CA THR A 72 -3.12 -17.17 -6.49
C THR A 72 -3.51 -16.04 -7.44
N LYS A 73 -2.80 -14.91 -7.41
CA LYS A 73 -3.14 -13.70 -8.16
C LYS A 73 -2.48 -13.69 -9.54
N PRO A 74 -3.07 -12.99 -10.52
CA PRO A 74 -2.44 -12.81 -11.83
C PRO A 74 -1.30 -11.77 -11.81
N TYR A 75 -0.93 -11.26 -10.63
CA TYR A 75 0.14 -10.29 -10.40
C TYR A 75 0.90 -10.69 -9.13
N SER A 76 2.19 -10.37 -9.11
CA SER A 76 3.07 -10.65 -7.98
C SER A 76 2.91 -9.64 -6.84
N TYR A 77 3.34 -10.02 -5.63
CA TYR A 77 3.46 -9.10 -4.50
C TYR A 77 4.29 -7.86 -4.83
N LYS A 78 5.36 -8.04 -5.63
CA LYS A 78 6.21 -6.93 -6.09
C LYS A 78 5.44 -5.96 -7.00
N GLU A 79 4.65 -6.46 -7.94
CA GLU A 79 3.82 -5.60 -8.82
C GLU A 79 2.75 -4.85 -8.03
N PHE A 80 2.19 -5.48 -6.99
CA PHE A 80 1.34 -4.79 -6.03
C PHE A 80 2.09 -3.67 -5.31
N GLN A 81 3.28 -3.91 -4.75
CA GLN A 81 4.06 -2.89 -4.04
C GLN A 81 4.42 -1.70 -4.94
N GLU A 82 4.81 -1.96 -6.19
CA GLU A 82 5.10 -0.92 -7.19
C GLU A 82 3.83 -0.12 -7.52
N SER A 83 2.70 -0.80 -7.67
CA SER A 83 1.40 -0.15 -7.94
C SER A 83 0.90 0.66 -6.76
N PHE A 84 1.02 0.13 -5.54
CA PHE A 84 0.67 0.82 -4.30
C PHE A 84 1.48 2.12 -4.16
N THR A 85 2.80 2.04 -4.38
CA THR A 85 3.69 3.22 -4.38
C THR A 85 3.31 4.23 -5.46
N TYR A 86 2.80 3.78 -6.60
CA TYR A 86 2.30 4.67 -7.65
C TYR A 86 0.99 5.36 -7.24
N PHE A 87 0.02 4.60 -6.74
CA PHE A 87 -1.31 5.14 -6.39
C PHE A 87 -1.31 6.04 -5.16
N THR A 88 -0.41 5.85 -4.19
CA THR A 88 -0.28 6.75 -3.01
C THR A 88 0.12 8.18 -3.38
N LYS A 89 0.60 8.42 -4.60
CA LYS A 89 0.91 9.77 -5.11
C LYS A 89 -0.34 10.59 -5.44
N SER A 90 -1.50 9.94 -5.59
CA SER A 90 -2.78 10.60 -5.76
C SER A 90 -3.65 10.30 -4.53
N PRO A 91 -3.64 11.18 -3.51
CA PRO A 91 -4.40 10.97 -2.28
C PRO A 91 -5.89 10.72 -2.55
N SER A 92 -6.49 11.46 -3.48
CA SER A 92 -7.90 11.29 -3.85
C SER A 92 -8.21 9.91 -4.45
N GLN A 93 -7.29 9.35 -5.24
CA GLN A 93 -7.48 8.00 -5.80
C GLN A 93 -7.31 6.93 -4.72
N MET A 94 -6.32 7.09 -3.84
CA MET A 94 -6.11 6.18 -2.72
C MET A 94 -7.30 6.18 -1.74
N GLU A 95 -7.90 7.35 -1.49
CA GLU A 95 -9.11 7.48 -0.67
C GLU A 95 -10.26 6.64 -1.24
N VAL A 96 -10.52 6.72 -2.55
CA VAL A 96 -11.53 5.89 -3.23
C VAL A 96 -11.26 4.39 -3.06
N PHE A 97 -10.00 3.96 -3.12
CA PHE A 97 -9.65 2.55 -2.89
C PHE A 97 -9.94 2.13 -1.45
N LEU A 98 -9.56 2.94 -0.47
CA LEU A 98 -9.79 2.64 0.95
C LEU A 98 -11.28 2.64 1.31
N ASP A 99 -12.07 3.56 0.75
CA ASP A 99 -13.53 3.55 0.89
C ASP A 99 -14.14 2.28 0.30
N SER A 100 -13.64 1.84 -0.86
CA SER A 100 -14.09 0.60 -1.50
C SER A 100 -13.73 -0.65 -0.67
N VAL A 101 -12.55 -0.66 -0.04
CA VAL A 101 -12.14 -1.71 0.90
C VAL A 101 -13.08 -1.75 2.11
N LEU A 102 -13.39 -0.60 2.70
CA LEU A 102 -14.32 -0.50 3.83
C LEU A 102 -15.70 -1.08 3.48
N ILE A 103 -16.25 -0.70 2.33
CA ILE A 103 -17.55 -1.20 1.85
C ILE A 103 -17.50 -2.73 1.68
N ARG A 104 -16.44 -3.26 1.08
CA ARG A 104 -16.29 -4.71 0.88
C ARG A 104 -16.25 -5.47 2.20
N VAL A 105 -15.51 -4.97 3.18
CA VAL A 105 -15.45 -5.57 4.52
C VAL A 105 -16.83 -5.58 5.16
N GLN A 106 -17.56 -4.47 5.10
CA GLN A 106 -18.94 -4.39 5.62
C GLN A 106 -19.88 -5.38 4.92
N LEU A 107 -19.78 -5.54 3.60
CA LEU A 107 -20.60 -6.51 2.86
C LEU A 107 -20.30 -7.95 3.30
N MET A 108 -19.02 -8.31 3.49
CA MET A 108 -18.62 -9.63 3.98
C MET A 108 -19.15 -9.92 5.39
N GLU A 109 -19.29 -8.90 6.25
CA GLU A 109 -19.90 -9.05 7.58
C GLU A 109 -21.40 -9.34 7.52
N LEU A 110 -22.11 -8.80 6.52
CA LEU A 110 -23.56 -9.03 6.34
C LEU A 110 -23.88 -10.41 5.74
N GLU A 111 -22.91 -11.02 5.07
CA GLU A 111 -23.02 -12.36 4.47
C GLU A 111 -22.73 -13.51 5.46
N ASN A 112 -22.20 -13.19 6.65
CA ASN A 112 -21.93 -14.14 7.75
C ASN A 112 -23.05 -14.19 8.79
#